data_AF-A0A178KHH2-F1
#
_entry.id   AF-A0A178KHH2-F1
#
_cell.length_a   1.000
_cell.length_b   1.000
_cell.length_c   1.000
_cell.angle_alpha   90.00
_cell.angle_beta   90.00
_cell.angle_gamma   90.00
#
_symmetry.space_group_name_H-M   'P 1'
#
loop_
_entity.id
_entity.type
_entity.pdbx_description
1 polymer ?
#
loop_
_entity_poly.entity_id
_entity_poly.type
_entity_poly.pdbx_seq_one_letter_code
_entity_poly.pdbx_strand_id
1 'polypeptide(L)'
;MKIEQQLDGLLARFQQALAADDWDQLSALDQKLQQAIPKLRQASESAGVKQKLAQLNQFYSQMIARGEDKKAEIKQQIQQQQTNNEGMQAYLQNR
;
A
#
# COMPACT_ATOMS: atom_id res chain seq x y z
N MET A 1 -3.67 26.69 4.89
CA MET A 1 -4.99 26.13 5.24
C MET A 1 -5.60 25.17 4.21
N LYS A 2 -5.87 25.53 2.94
CA LYS A 2 -6.49 24.57 1.97
C LYS A 2 -5.65 23.31 1.70
N ILE A 3 -4.33 23.45 1.55
CA ILE A 3 -3.44 22.32 1.25
C ILE A 3 -3.27 21.38 2.45
N GLU A 4 -3.23 21.91 3.67
CA GLU A 4 -3.10 21.11 4.89
C GLU A 4 -4.33 20.21 5.08
N GLN A 5 -5.53 20.74 4.88
CA GLN A 5 -6.77 19.96 4.92
C GLN A 5 -6.83 18.90 3.81
N GLN A 6 -6.30 19.21 2.62
CA GLN A 6 -6.21 18.23 1.54
C GLN A 6 -5.24 17.09 1.86
N LEU A 7 -4.11 17.38 2.51
CA LEU A 7 -3.16 16.37 2.97
C LEU A 7 -3.75 15.51 4.09
N ASP A 8 -4.53 16.10 5.01
CA ASP A 8 -5.24 15.34 6.05
C ASP A 8 -6.29 14.40 5.47
N GLY A 9 -7.11 14.89 4.55
CA GLY A 9 -8.09 14.05 3.86
C GLY A 9 -7.43 12.93 3.04
N LEU A 10 -6.26 13.20 2.46
CA LEU A 10 -5.48 12.19 1.73
C LEU A 10 -4.93 11.12 2.67
N LEU A 11 -4.33 11.52 3.80
CA LEU A 11 -3.80 10.60 4.81
C LEU A 11 -4.91 9.70 5.38
N ALA A 12 -6.08 10.26 5.71
CA ALA A 12 -7.21 9.48 6.21
C ALA A 12 -7.68 8.42 5.18
N ARG A 13 -7.71 8.77 3.90
CA ARG A 13 -8.07 7.83 2.82
C ARG A 13 -7.04 6.71 2.66
N PHE A 14 -5.75 7.04 2.77
CA PHE A 14 -4.68 6.05 2.77
C PHE A 14 -4.81 5.06 3.94
N GLN A 15 -5.07 5.57 5.14
CA GLN A 15 -5.29 4.74 6.33
C GLN A 15 -6.50 3.82 6.17
N GLN A 16 -7.60 4.33 5.62
CA GLN A 16 -8.81 3.55 5.37
C GLN A 16 -8.58 2.45 4.33
N ALA A 17 -7.91 2.77 3.22
CA ALA A 17 -7.59 1.80 2.17
C ALA A 17 -6.63 0.71 2.69
N LEU A 18 -5.63 1.08 3.49
CA LEU A 18 -4.73 0.11 4.12
C LEU A 18 -5.44 -0.78 5.14
N ALA A 19 -6.36 -0.23 5.94
CA ALA A 19 -7.15 -1.00 6.89
C ALA A 19 -8.11 -1.99 6.19
N ALA A 20 -8.55 -1.68 4.98
CA ALA A 20 -9.39 -2.53 4.15
C ALA A 20 -8.60 -3.52 3.27
N ASP A 21 -7.26 -3.47 3.31
CA ASP A 21 -6.37 -4.18 2.37
C ASP A 21 -6.77 -3.92 0.88
N ASP A 22 -7.27 -2.71 0.58
CA ASP A 22 -7.67 -2.30 -0.76
C ASP A 22 -6.45 -1.74 -1.54
N TRP A 23 -5.69 -2.67 -2.13
CA TRP A 23 -4.45 -2.37 -2.85
C TRP A 23 -4.67 -1.54 -4.11
N ASP A 24 -5.82 -1.70 -4.79
CA ASP A 24 -6.18 -0.89 -5.96
C ASP A 24 -6.42 0.57 -5.57
N GLN A 25 -7.17 0.78 -4.49
CA GLN A 25 -7.40 2.11 -3.95
C GLN A 25 -6.10 2.76 -3.46
N LEU A 26 -5.21 1.99 -2.80
CA LEU A 26 -3.88 2.47 -2.40
C LEU A 26 -3.05 2.93 -3.61
N SER A 27 -3.04 2.16 -4.70
CA SER A 27 -2.34 2.53 -5.95
C SER A 27 -2.91 3.82 -6.56
N ALA A 28 -4.24 3.95 -6.62
CA ALA A 28 -4.89 5.14 -7.14
C ALA A 28 -4.62 6.40 -6.29
N LEU A 29 -4.51 6.24 -4.97
CA LEU A 29 -4.14 7.33 -4.05
C LEU A 29 -2.66 7.71 -4.19
N ASP A 30 -1.76 6.74 -4.39
CA ASP A 30 -0.34 6.97 -4.66
C ASP A 30 -0.14 7.79 -5.94
N GLN A 31 -0.78 7.40 -7.04
CA GLN A 31 -0.73 8.15 -8.29
C GLN A 31 -1.22 9.59 -8.14
N LYS A 32 -2.31 9.80 -7.39
CA LYS A 32 -2.83 11.15 -7.08
C LYS A 32 -1.84 11.97 -6.26
N LEU A 33 -1.17 11.36 -5.28
CA LEU A 33 -0.14 12.04 -4.50
C LEU A 33 1.05 12.41 -5.38
N GLN A 34 1.55 11.48 -6.21
CA GLN A 34 2.69 11.72 -7.11
C GLN A 34 2.42 12.90 -8.06
N GLN A 35 1.21 13.00 -8.62
CA GLN A 35 0.80 14.13 -9.45
C GLN A 35 0.71 15.45 -8.67
N ALA A 36 0.44 15.39 -7.37
CA ALA A 36 0.36 16.56 -6.50
C ALA A 36 1.73 17.01 -5.95
N ILE A 37 2.75 16.14 -5.93
CA ILE A 37 4.10 16.43 -5.36
C ILE A 37 4.71 17.74 -5.88
N PRO A 38 4.70 18.06 -7.20
CA PRO A 38 5.30 19.31 -7.70
C PRO A 38 4.64 20.55 -7.10
N LYS A 39 3.31 20.55 -6.98
CA LYS A 39 2.54 21.64 -6.37
C LYS A 39 2.76 21.72 -4.85
N LEU A 40 2.86 20.56 -4.19
CA LEU A 40 3.12 20.49 -2.76
C LEU A 40 4.52 20.98 -2.40
N ARG A 41 5.53 20.72 -3.24
CA ARG A 41 6.89 21.26 -3.09
C ARG A 41 6.90 22.79 -3.17
N GLN A 42 6.17 23.39 -4.10
CA GLN A 42 6.04 24.84 -4.19
C GLN A 42 5.32 25.44 -2.98
N ALA A 43 4.36 24.71 -2.39
CA ALA A 43 3.60 25.15 -1.22
C ALA A 43 4.25 24.78 0.14
N SER A 44 5.44 24.19 0.14
CA SER A 44 6.07 23.59 1.33
C SER A 44 6.71 24.57 2.30
N GLU A 45 6.56 25.88 2.09
CA GLU A 45 7.12 26.91 2.99
C GLU A 45 6.40 26.96 4.34
N SER A 46 5.18 26.41 4.44
CA SER A 46 4.47 26.24 5.71
C SER A 46 5.04 25.08 6.54
N ALA A 47 5.36 25.36 7.80
CA ALA A 47 5.76 24.34 8.78
C ALA A 47 4.68 23.24 8.95
N GLY A 48 3.40 23.60 8.88
CA GLY A 48 2.29 22.63 8.96
C GLY A 48 2.26 21.69 7.75
N VAL A 49 2.51 22.20 6.54
CA VAL A 49 2.62 21.38 5.32
C VAL A 49 3.80 20.40 5.41
N LYS A 50 4.96 20.85 5.89
CA LYS A 50 6.13 19.96 6.09
C LYS A 50 5.83 18.84 7.08
N GLN A 51 5.17 19.13 8.19
CA GLN A 51 4.81 18.12 9.18
C GLN A 51 3.85 17.08 8.60
N LYS A 52 2.86 17.50 7.82
CA LYS A 52 1.90 16.58 7.16
C LYS A 52 2.57 15.72 6.09
N LEU A 53 3.50 16.27 5.30
CA LEU A 53 4.29 15.50 4.35
C LEU A 53 5.19 14.48 5.05
N ALA A 54 5.76 14.81 6.22
CA ALA A 54 6.52 13.86 7.01
C ALA A 54 5.66 12.70 7.53
N GLN A 55 4.43 12.99 7.98
CA GLN A 55 3.46 11.96 8.40
C GLN A 55 3.09 11.02 7.25
N LEU A 56 2.85 11.56 6.04
CA LEU A 56 2.63 10.76 4.84
C LEU A 56 3.83 9.87 4.52
N ASN A 57 5.05 10.41 4.56
CA ASN A 57 6.26 9.62 4.34
C ASN A 57 6.41 8.47 5.35
N GLN A 58 6.13 8.71 6.63
CA GLN A 58 6.16 7.65 7.65
C GLN A 58 5.09 6.58 7.38
N PHE A 59 3.91 6.98 6.92
CA PHE A 59 2.84 6.06 6.55
C PHE A 59 3.24 5.14 5.37
N TYR A 60 3.99 5.65 4.38
CA TYR A 60 4.50 4.83 3.28
C TYR A 60 5.35 3.65 3.75
N SER A 61 6.20 3.85 4.78
CA SER A 61 6.98 2.75 5.34
C SER A 61 6.10 1.63 5.91
N GLN A 62 4.97 2.00 6.54
CA GLN A 62 4.00 1.02 7.06
C GLN A 62 3.28 0.28 5.93
N MET A 63 2.89 1.00 4.88
CA MET A 63 2.26 0.42 3.70
C MET A 63 3.18 -0.57 2.98
N ILE A 64 4.47 -0.23 2.82
CA ILE A 64 5.47 -1.11 2.22
C ILE A 64 5.65 -2.39 3.04
N ALA A 65 5.76 -2.27 4.37
CA ALA A 65 5.88 -3.43 5.26
C ALA A 65 4.67 -4.37 5.11
N ARG A 66 3.45 -3.81 5.17
CA ARG A 66 2.20 -4.54 4.95
C ARG A 66 2.15 -5.23 3.57
N GLY A 67 2.65 -4.56 2.54
CA GLY A 67 2.72 -5.13 1.19
C GLY A 67 3.68 -6.32 1.08
N GLU A 68 4.87 -6.23 1.70
CA GLU A 68 5.82 -7.35 1.71
C GLU A 68 5.30 -8.54 2.54
N ASP A 69 4.62 -8.28 3.67
CA ASP A 69 3.96 -9.34 4.45
C ASP A 69 2.89 -10.05 3.60
N LYS A 70 2.04 -9.30 2.90
CA LYS A 70 0.98 -9.88 2.06
C LYS A 70 1.54 -10.69 0.89
N LYS A 71 2.63 -10.21 0.28
CA LYS A 71 3.36 -10.92 -0.77
C LYS A 71 3.97 -12.24 -0.26
N ALA A 72 4.51 -12.26 0.96
CA ALA A 72 5.01 -13.48 1.59
C ALA A 72 3.88 -14.50 1.82
N GLU A 73 2.72 -14.05 2.31
CA GLU A 73 1.53 -14.88 2.48
C GLU A 73 1.06 -15.49 1.16
N ILE A 74 0.92 -14.68 0.10
CA ILE A 74 0.51 -15.15 -1.24
C ILE A 74 1.51 -16.18 -1.77
N LYS A 75 2.82 -15.93 -1.60
CA LYS A 75 3.85 -16.87 -2.04
C LYS A 75 3.74 -18.23 -1.33
N GLN A 76 3.46 -18.22 -0.02
CA GLN A 76 3.21 -19.45 0.73
C GLN A 76 1.98 -20.20 0.22
N GLN A 77 0.88 -19.49 -0.05
CA GLN A 77 -0.35 -20.10 -0.59
C GLN A 77 -0.12 -20.73 -1.97
N ILE A 78 0.58 -20.04 -2.87
CA ILE A 78 0.94 -20.59 -4.19
C ILE A 78 1.78 -21.86 -4.05
N GLN A 79 2.77 -21.84 -3.15
CA GLN A 79 3.63 -23.00 -2.92
C GLN A 79 2.85 -24.20 -2.36
N GLN A 80 1.91 -23.96 -1.43
CA GLN A 80 1.02 -25.01 -0.92
C GLN A 80 0.11 -25.59 -2.01
N GLN A 81 -0.39 -24.76 -2.93
CA GLN A 81 -1.19 -25.23 -4.07
C GLN A 81 -0.36 -26.09 -5.03
N GLN A 82 0.90 -25.72 -5.29
CA GLN A 82 1.82 -26.52 -6.10
C GLN A 82 2.07 -27.89 -5.47
N THR A 83 2.40 -27.93 -4.17
CA THR A 83 2.63 -29.19 -3.44
C THR A 83 1.38 -30.08 -3.41
N ASN A 84 0.19 -29.49 -3.22
CA ASN A 84 -1.06 -30.25 -3.26
C ASN A 84 -1.35 -30.85 -4.64
N ASN A 85 -1.07 -30.12 -5.72
CA ASN A 85 -1.23 -30.62 -7.09
C ASN A 85 -0.23 -31.74 -7.41
N GLU A 86 1.02 -31.61 -6.98
CA GLU A 86 2.05 -32.66 -7.13
C GLU A 86 1.66 -33.93 -6.36
N GLY A 87 1.18 -33.79 -5.12
CA GLY A 87 0.71 -34.92 -4.31
C GLY A 87 -0.50 -35.64 -4.93
N MET A 88 -1.44 -34.88 -5.50
CA MET A 88 -2.58 -35.45 -6.22
C MET A 88 -2.14 -36.20 -7.49
N GLN A 89 -1.22 -35.63 -8.27
CA GLN A 89 -0.70 -36.29 -9.48
C GLN A 89 0.07 -37.58 -9.15
N ALA A 90 0.89 -37.57 -8.10
CA ALA A 90 1.60 -38.76 -7.63
C ALA A 90 0.64 -39.86 -7.17
N TYR A 91 -0.47 -39.50 -6.50
CA TYR A 91 -1.50 -40.46 -6.10
C TYR A 91 -2.25 -41.06 -7.31
N LEU A 92 -2.54 -40.25 -8.34
CA LEU A 92 -3.22 -40.71 -9.56
C LEU A 92 -2.31 -41.58 -10.44
N GLN A 93 -0.99 -41.38 -10.41
CA GLN A 93 0.00 -42.20 -11.15
C GLN A 93 0.37 -43.51 -10.44
N ASN A 94 0.19 -43.61 -9.12
CA ASN A 94 0.44 -44.83 -8.32
C ASN A 94 -0.79 -45.76 -8.22
N ARG A 95 -1.76 -45.60 -9.13
CA ARG A 95 -2.97 -46.42 -9.24
C ARG A 95 -2.96 -47.22 -10.52
#